data_AF-A0A1R1PMP2-F1
#
_entry.id   AF-A0A1R1PMP2-F1
#
_cell.length_a   1.000
_cell.length_b   1.000
_cell.length_c   1.000
_cell.angle_alpha   90.00
_cell.angle_beta   90.00
_cell.angle_gamma   90.00
#
_symmetry.space_group_name_H-M   'P 1'
#
loop_
_entity.id
_entity.type
_entity.pdbx_description
1 polymer ?
#
loop_
_entity_poly.entity_id
_entity_poly.type
_entity_poly.pdbx_seq_one_letter_code
_entity_poly.pdbx_strand_id
1 'polypeptide(L)'
;MIALDLDPLNSANFIRVSQTALAGLTNLNFKRLKSIDISNNIYLQSIEFPRLTWVSGYVSIMNNHIESSLSSPKLTKIDGKLSLSGVSKLDVPALNIINGAINIMEDGFKEFSFEGLETASSDLYIIRNAKLAKFAFPKLNKIGGALLIQNNTLLKDIDNNFFPQLTEMSGKMLFTGPFDSIKLPNFKKTSGAISIESSGRLSCTETKRRIDFTSKNRWVCYSNGYKFYEQEKKSELQESLAMKYSTSLFGLVDVGIALFLLMVAGVFL
;
A
#
# COMPACT_ATOMS: atom_id res chain seq x y z
N MET A 1 11.67 -31.63 -12.09
CA MET A 1 11.65 -30.18 -12.35
C MET A 1 11.77 -29.99 -13.85
N ILE A 2 10.75 -29.45 -14.52
CA ILE A 2 10.85 -29.13 -15.95
C ILE A 2 11.40 -27.70 -16.03
N ALA A 3 12.63 -27.57 -16.52
CA ALA A 3 13.25 -26.29 -16.83
C ALA A 3 13.23 -26.12 -18.35
N LEU A 4 12.90 -24.92 -18.80
CA LEU A 4 12.98 -24.56 -20.21
C LEU A 4 14.36 -23.96 -20.45
N ASP A 5 15.19 -24.64 -21.24
CA ASP A 5 16.46 -24.09 -21.69
C ASP A 5 16.20 -23.04 -22.79
N LEU A 6 16.53 -21.79 -22.49
CA LEU A 6 16.38 -20.65 -23.39
C LEU A 6 17.72 -19.99 -23.72
N ASP A 7 18.84 -20.65 -23.43
CA ASP A 7 20.20 -20.15 -23.68
C ASP A 7 20.42 -19.69 -25.15
N PRO A 8 19.86 -20.34 -26.19
CA PRO A 8 20.01 -19.89 -27.57
C PRO A 8 19.20 -18.62 -27.90
N LEU A 9 18.16 -18.30 -27.12
CA LEU A 9 17.23 -17.22 -27.39
C LEU A 9 17.74 -15.89 -26.85
N ASN A 10 18.35 -15.12 -27.75
CA ASN A 10 18.88 -13.78 -27.46
C ASN A 10 17.99 -12.63 -27.99
N SER A 11 16.96 -12.96 -28.76
CA SER A 11 16.04 -11.99 -29.36
C SER A 11 14.61 -12.53 -29.39
N ALA A 12 13.68 -11.68 -28.99
CA ALA A 12 12.25 -11.89 -29.09
C ALA A 12 11.57 -10.52 -29.02
N ASN A 13 10.37 -10.40 -29.59
CA ASN A 13 9.51 -9.26 -29.31
C ASN A 13 8.67 -9.51 -28.06
N PHE A 14 8.18 -10.73 -27.89
CA PHE A 14 7.22 -11.07 -26.85
C PHE A 14 7.66 -12.33 -26.15
N ILE A 15 7.51 -12.34 -24.83
CA ILE A 15 7.58 -13.55 -24.03
C ILE A 15 6.20 -13.77 -23.46
N ARG A 16 5.56 -14.87 -23.86
CA ARG A 16 4.32 -15.34 -23.25
C ARG A 16 4.53 -16.74 -22.69
N VAL A 17 4.36 -16.90 -21.39
CA VAL A 17 4.46 -18.19 -20.70
C VAL A 17 3.20 -18.35 -19.87
N SER A 18 2.33 -19.29 -20.27
CA SER A 18 1.05 -19.50 -19.58
C SER A 18 0.71 -20.97 -19.45
N GLN A 19 0.10 -21.33 -18.32
CA GLN A 19 -0.43 -22.68 -18.04
C GLN A 19 0.62 -23.78 -18.23
N THR A 20 1.87 -23.49 -17.86
CA THR A 20 2.97 -24.45 -17.97
C THR A 20 3.26 -25.12 -16.63
N ALA A 21 3.95 -26.26 -16.69
CA ALA A 21 4.49 -26.95 -15.51
C ALA A 21 5.92 -26.50 -15.15
N LEU A 22 6.37 -25.35 -15.67
CA LEU A 22 7.71 -24.84 -15.41
C LEU A 22 7.84 -24.39 -13.96
N ALA A 23 8.95 -24.76 -13.33
CA ALA A 23 9.29 -24.29 -11.98
C ALA A 23 10.06 -22.96 -11.99
N GLY A 24 10.75 -22.67 -13.08
CA GLY A 24 11.55 -21.45 -13.24
C GLY A 24 11.68 -21.03 -14.70
N LEU A 25 11.79 -19.72 -14.90
CA LEU A 25 12.20 -19.07 -16.13
C LEU A 25 13.54 -18.37 -15.85
N THR A 26 14.61 -19.14 -16.01
CA THR A 26 15.98 -18.71 -15.72
C THR A 26 16.79 -18.62 -17.02
N ASN A 27 18.01 -18.06 -16.93
CA ASN A 27 18.92 -17.90 -18.06
C ASN A 27 18.37 -17.11 -19.28
N LEU A 28 17.39 -16.22 -19.06
CA LEU A 28 16.82 -15.41 -20.14
C LEU A 28 17.81 -14.33 -20.61
N ASN A 29 18.34 -14.47 -21.81
CA ASN A 29 19.40 -13.62 -22.35
C ASN A 29 18.90 -12.42 -23.19
N PHE A 30 17.69 -11.91 -22.90
CA PHE A 30 17.11 -10.79 -23.64
C PHE A 30 17.58 -9.45 -23.08
N LYS A 31 18.03 -8.55 -23.97
CA LYS A 31 18.34 -7.16 -23.60
C LYS A 31 17.15 -6.21 -23.71
N ARG A 32 16.27 -6.46 -24.68
CA ARG A 32 15.10 -5.64 -24.99
C ARG A 32 13.94 -6.56 -25.35
N LEU A 33 12.74 -6.19 -24.92
CA LEU A 33 11.50 -6.88 -25.26
C LEU A 33 10.43 -5.83 -25.56
N LYS A 34 9.42 -6.20 -26.35
CA LYS A 34 8.21 -5.42 -26.49
C LYS A 34 7.27 -5.67 -25.31
N SER A 35 6.87 -6.92 -25.05
CA SER A 35 6.07 -7.21 -23.84
C SER A 35 6.41 -8.55 -23.22
N ILE A 36 6.13 -8.65 -21.93
CA ILE A 36 6.24 -9.87 -21.11
C ILE A 36 4.87 -10.16 -20.52
N ASP A 37 4.39 -11.40 -20.69
CA ASP A 37 3.13 -11.91 -20.19
C ASP A 37 3.35 -13.31 -19.61
N ILE A 38 3.47 -13.40 -18.29
CA ILE A 38 3.73 -14.65 -17.58
C ILE A 38 2.60 -14.88 -16.61
N SER A 39 1.71 -15.83 -16.94
CA SER A 39 0.47 -16.01 -16.20
C SER A 39 0.02 -17.44 -15.97
N ASN A 40 -0.67 -17.70 -14.86
CA ASN A 40 -1.31 -19.00 -14.58
C ASN A 40 -0.33 -20.19 -14.57
N ASN A 41 0.93 -19.98 -14.17
CA ASN A 41 1.92 -21.06 -14.02
C ASN A 41 2.02 -21.42 -12.54
N ILE A 42 1.19 -22.37 -12.09
CA ILE A 42 1.00 -22.67 -10.66
C ILE A 42 2.25 -23.20 -9.96
N TYR A 43 3.26 -23.68 -10.70
CA TYR A 43 4.53 -24.18 -10.16
C TYR A 43 5.69 -23.19 -10.34
N LEU A 44 5.48 -22.06 -11.03
CA LEU A 44 6.54 -21.15 -11.41
C LEU A 44 6.98 -20.24 -10.27
N GLN A 45 8.12 -20.58 -9.66
CA GLN A 45 8.68 -19.90 -8.50
C GLN A 45 9.69 -18.80 -8.88
N SER A 46 10.50 -18.98 -9.92
CA SER A 46 11.50 -17.98 -10.32
C SER A 46 11.27 -17.43 -11.73
N ILE A 47 11.37 -16.11 -11.88
CA ILE A 47 11.31 -15.39 -13.15
C ILE A 47 12.50 -14.43 -13.18
N GLU A 48 13.49 -14.72 -14.02
CA GLU A 48 14.77 -13.99 -14.04
C GLU A 48 15.10 -13.43 -15.41
N PHE A 49 15.36 -12.13 -15.45
CA PHE A 49 15.77 -11.37 -16.63
C PHE A 49 17.11 -10.67 -16.38
N PRO A 50 18.23 -11.41 -16.27
CA PRO A 50 19.52 -10.88 -15.80
C PRO A 50 20.14 -9.77 -16.68
N ARG A 51 19.69 -9.64 -17.93
CA ARG A 51 20.23 -8.68 -18.91
C ARG A 51 19.21 -7.73 -19.51
N LEU A 52 17.94 -7.86 -19.13
CA LEU A 52 16.89 -7.02 -19.69
C LEU A 52 17.08 -5.59 -19.20
N THR A 53 17.21 -4.64 -20.13
CA THR A 53 17.37 -3.22 -19.80
C THR A 53 16.13 -2.41 -20.10
N TRP A 54 15.30 -2.86 -21.05
CA TRP A 54 14.16 -2.07 -21.52
C TRP A 54 13.00 -2.94 -22.02
N VAL A 55 11.79 -2.54 -21.66
CA VAL A 55 10.54 -3.07 -22.21
C VAL A 55 9.74 -1.93 -22.84
N SER A 56 9.50 -1.99 -24.15
CA SER A 56 8.81 -0.89 -24.88
C SER A 56 7.29 -0.92 -24.76
N GLY A 57 6.73 -2.04 -24.35
CA GLY A 57 5.31 -2.26 -24.05
C GLY A 57 5.13 -2.55 -22.56
N TYR A 58 4.45 -3.65 -22.23
CA TYR A 58 4.04 -3.94 -20.86
C TYR A 58 4.77 -5.13 -20.25
N VAL A 59 4.79 -5.18 -18.92
CA VAL A 59 5.19 -6.36 -18.12
C VAL A 59 3.98 -6.78 -17.29
N SER A 60 3.54 -8.03 -17.46
CA SER A 60 2.40 -8.60 -16.74
C SER A 60 2.79 -9.95 -16.15
N ILE A 61 2.84 -10.03 -14.82
CA ILE A 61 3.13 -11.26 -14.05
C ILE A 61 1.93 -11.53 -13.17
N MET A 62 1.16 -12.58 -13.44
CA MET A 62 -0.15 -12.78 -12.80
C MET A 62 -0.41 -14.25 -12.45
N ASN A 63 -0.96 -14.54 -11.27
CA ASN A 63 -1.49 -15.86 -10.92
C ASN A 63 -0.48 -17.01 -11.10
N ASN A 64 0.80 -16.76 -10.81
CA ASN A 64 1.82 -17.82 -10.80
C ASN A 64 1.87 -18.48 -9.41
N HIS A 65 2.91 -19.28 -9.13
CA HIS A 65 3.07 -19.89 -7.81
C HIS A 65 3.04 -18.83 -6.70
N ILE A 66 2.53 -19.18 -5.51
CA ILE A 66 2.37 -18.23 -4.38
C ILE A 66 3.69 -17.63 -3.89
N GLU A 67 4.80 -18.31 -4.16
CA GLU A 67 6.17 -17.86 -3.89
C GLU A 67 6.89 -17.33 -5.14
N SER A 68 6.16 -16.97 -6.19
CA SER A 68 6.77 -16.46 -7.42
C SER A 68 7.61 -15.21 -7.14
N SER A 69 8.81 -15.15 -7.67
CA SER A 69 9.73 -14.02 -7.58
C SER A 69 10.10 -13.49 -8.95
N LEU A 70 10.17 -12.17 -9.09
CA LEU A 70 10.67 -11.49 -10.28
C LEU A 70 12.00 -10.79 -9.97
N SER A 71 13.07 -11.16 -10.68
CA SER A 71 14.36 -10.45 -10.66
C SER A 71 14.73 -9.95 -12.06
N SER A 72 15.02 -8.65 -12.16
CA SER A 72 15.45 -7.98 -13.39
C SER A 72 16.39 -6.82 -13.04
N PRO A 73 17.61 -7.11 -12.55
CA PRO A 73 18.47 -6.14 -11.89
C PRO A 73 18.99 -5.03 -12.81
N LYS A 74 18.93 -5.23 -14.13
CA LYS A 74 19.39 -4.27 -15.13
C LYS A 74 18.26 -3.51 -15.82
N LEU A 75 16.99 -3.82 -15.49
CA LEU A 75 15.85 -3.19 -16.14
C LEU A 75 15.75 -1.75 -15.70
N THR A 76 15.95 -0.82 -16.63
CA THR A 76 15.93 0.62 -16.33
C THR A 76 14.64 1.30 -16.70
N LYS A 77 13.87 0.73 -17.64
CA LYS A 77 12.69 1.40 -18.21
C LYS A 77 11.62 0.42 -18.68
N ILE A 78 10.36 0.75 -18.38
CA ILE A 78 9.16 0.17 -19.00
C ILE A 78 8.35 1.31 -19.61
N ASP A 79 8.10 1.29 -20.92
CA ASP A 79 7.31 2.35 -21.57
C ASP A 79 5.80 2.15 -21.40
N GLY A 80 5.34 0.94 -21.18
CA GLY A 80 3.94 0.62 -20.89
C GLY A 80 3.68 0.33 -19.41
N LYS A 81 2.63 -0.46 -19.19
CA LYS A 81 2.14 -0.82 -17.85
C LYS A 81 2.99 -1.90 -17.20
N LEU A 82 3.21 -1.79 -15.88
CA LEU A 82 3.65 -2.88 -15.02
C LEU A 82 2.44 -3.42 -14.25
N SER A 83 2.19 -4.72 -14.32
CA SER A 83 1.13 -5.40 -13.57
C SER A 83 1.70 -6.63 -12.87
N LEU A 84 1.65 -6.60 -11.54
CA LEU A 84 2.07 -7.67 -10.65
C LEU A 84 0.84 -8.16 -9.88
N SER A 85 0.66 -9.48 -9.88
CA SER A 85 -0.32 -10.16 -9.05
C SER A 85 0.12 -11.58 -8.69
N GLY A 86 0.07 -11.90 -7.40
CA GLY A 86 0.58 -13.17 -6.86
C GLY A 86 2.12 -13.26 -6.83
N VAL A 87 2.82 -12.13 -6.79
CA VAL A 87 4.29 -12.05 -6.66
C VAL A 87 4.68 -11.92 -5.18
N SER A 88 5.68 -12.67 -4.75
CA SER A 88 6.13 -12.71 -3.35
C SER A 88 7.47 -12.02 -3.10
N LYS A 89 8.26 -11.78 -4.15
CA LYS A 89 9.54 -11.06 -4.11
C LYS A 89 9.75 -10.30 -5.43
N LEU A 90 10.29 -9.10 -5.33
CA LEU A 90 10.56 -8.21 -6.45
C LEU A 90 11.98 -7.64 -6.32
N ASP A 91 12.78 -7.78 -7.37
CA ASP A 91 14.15 -7.27 -7.45
C ASP A 91 14.35 -6.52 -8.78
N VAL A 92 14.14 -5.20 -8.74
CA VAL A 92 14.26 -4.28 -9.90
C VAL A 92 15.00 -2.98 -9.53
N PRO A 93 16.20 -3.06 -8.91
CA PRO A 93 16.89 -1.90 -8.31
C PRO A 93 17.22 -0.78 -9.29
N ALA A 94 17.42 -1.11 -10.57
CA ALA A 94 17.78 -0.14 -11.60
C ALA A 94 16.58 0.50 -12.31
N LEU A 95 15.34 0.12 -11.96
CA LEU A 95 14.14 0.56 -12.67
C LEU A 95 13.77 1.99 -12.31
N ASN A 96 14.07 2.91 -13.22
CA ASN A 96 13.97 4.35 -12.97
C ASN A 96 12.70 4.98 -13.53
N ILE A 97 12.16 4.42 -14.62
CA ILE A 97 11.03 5.02 -15.35
C ILE A 97 10.00 3.96 -15.70
N ILE A 98 8.74 4.23 -15.34
CA ILE A 98 7.57 3.51 -15.87
C ILE A 98 6.61 4.56 -16.44
N ASN A 99 6.38 4.50 -17.75
CA ASN A 99 5.51 5.45 -18.44
C ASN A 99 4.03 5.05 -18.43
N GLY A 100 3.71 3.77 -18.22
CA GLY A 100 2.35 3.31 -18.00
C GLY A 100 1.96 3.24 -16.52
N ALA A 101 0.78 2.66 -16.26
CA ALA A 101 0.31 2.43 -14.90
C ALA A 101 1.16 1.36 -14.19
N ILE A 102 1.21 1.43 -12.88
CA ILE A 102 1.83 0.43 -12.00
C ILE A 102 0.71 -0.18 -11.16
N ASN A 103 0.42 -1.45 -11.41
CA ASN A 103 -0.59 -2.21 -10.68
C ASN A 103 0.10 -3.28 -9.86
N ILE A 104 -0.02 -3.19 -8.53
CA ILE A 104 0.56 -4.11 -7.57
C ILE A 104 -0.59 -4.65 -6.72
N MET A 105 -1.08 -5.85 -7.05
CA MET A 105 -2.39 -6.32 -6.60
C MET A 105 -2.40 -7.78 -6.16
N GLU A 106 -2.91 -8.06 -4.96
CA GLU A 106 -3.04 -9.43 -4.45
C GLU A 106 -1.71 -10.19 -4.40
N ASP A 107 -0.64 -9.45 -4.13
CA ASP A 107 0.71 -9.98 -4.01
C ASP A 107 1.02 -10.52 -2.60
N GLY A 108 2.01 -11.40 -2.55
CA GLY A 108 2.40 -12.15 -1.35
C GLY A 108 3.55 -11.54 -0.55
N PHE A 109 4.20 -10.48 -1.02
CA PHE A 109 5.32 -9.85 -0.30
C PHE A 109 4.85 -9.16 0.99
N LYS A 110 5.72 -9.20 2.00
CA LYS A 110 5.57 -8.41 3.24
C LYS A 110 6.06 -6.98 3.06
N GLU A 111 7.06 -6.82 2.19
CA GLU A 111 7.65 -5.56 1.82
C GLU A 111 8.17 -5.58 0.38
N PHE A 112 8.18 -4.42 -0.28
CA PHE A 112 8.83 -4.23 -1.57
C PHE A 112 9.37 -2.82 -1.70
N SER A 113 10.34 -2.62 -2.58
CA SER A 113 10.87 -1.30 -2.87
C SER A 113 11.17 -1.12 -4.35
N PHE A 114 10.90 0.08 -4.86
CA PHE A 114 11.41 0.55 -6.14
C PHE A 114 12.49 1.61 -5.88
N GLU A 115 13.70 1.13 -5.58
CA GLU A 115 14.86 1.98 -5.20
C GLU A 115 15.23 3.04 -6.24
N GLY A 116 15.10 2.68 -7.52
CA GLY A 116 15.47 3.52 -8.66
C GLY A 116 14.34 4.42 -9.18
N LEU A 117 13.08 4.11 -8.88
CA LEU A 117 11.95 4.68 -9.63
C LEU A 117 11.77 6.16 -9.30
N GLU A 118 12.01 7.01 -10.30
CA GLU A 118 11.91 8.46 -10.20
C GLU A 118 10.56 8.97 -10.69
N THR A 119 10.00 8.32 -11.72
CA THR A 119 8.76 8.75 -12.37
C THR A 119 7.81 7.58 -12.64
N ALA A 120 6.56 7.74 -12.20
CA ALA A 120 5.41 6.94 -12.62
C ALA A 120 4.48 7.86 -13.44
N SER A 121 4.56 7.80 -14.77
CA SER A 121 3.88 8.80 -15.63
C SER A 121 2.36 8.64 -15.70
N SER A 122 1.81 7.57 -15.13
CA SER A 122 0.37 7.29 -15.08
C SER A 122 -0.04 6.98 -13.62
N ASP A 123 -0.97 6.05 -13.44
CA ASP A 123 -1.51 5.68 -12.14
C ASP A 123 -0.60 4.70 -11.37
N LEU A 124 -0.59 4.81 -10.04
CA LEU A 124 0.08 3.87 -9.13
C LEU A 124 -0.95 3.26 -8.18
N TYR A 125 -1.14 1.95 -8.28
CA TYR A 125 -2.11 1.18 -7.49
C TYR A 125 -1.40 0.11 -6.65
N ILE A 126 -1.63 0.13 -5.34
CA ILE A 126 -1.17 -0.87 -4.38
C ILE A 126 -2.39 -1.40 -3.63
N ILE A 127 -2.96 -2.51 -4.09
CA ILE A 127 -4.32 -2.92 -3.72
C ILE A 127 -4.36 -4.39 -3.25
N ARG A 128 -5.04 -4.67 -2.13
CA ARG A 128 -5.32 -6.04 -1.64
C ARG A 128 -4.06 -6.90 -1.40
N ASN A 129 -2.92 -6.30 -1.07
CA ASN A 129 -1.72 -7.03 -0.67
C ASN A 129 -1.81 -7.34 0.83
N ALA A 130 -2.53 -8.42 1.18
CA ALA A 130 -2.93 -8.72 2.56
C ALA A 130 -1.75 -8.92 3.53
N LYS A 131 -0.55 -9.25 3.02
CA LYS A 131 0.67 -9.44 3.83
C LYS A 131 1.55 -8.19 3.90
N LEU A 132 1.24 -7.16 3.11
CA LEU A 132 2.08 -5.97 2.97
C LEU A 132 2.04 -5.12 4.25
N ALA A 133 3.22 -4.91 4.84
CA ALA A 133 3.42 -4.06 6.01
C ALA A 133 4.28 -2.82 5.69
N LYS A 134 5.13 -2.88 4.66
CA LYS A 134 6.02 -1.79 4.27
C LYS A 134 6.18 -1.72 2.76
N PHE A 135 6.36 -0.54 2.20
CA PHE A 135 6.87 -0.40 0.85
C PHE A 135 7.71 0.87 0.74
N ALA A 136 8.52 1.01 -0.30
CA ALA A 136 9.27 2.23 -0.50
C ALA A 136 9.38 2.64 -1.97
N PHE A 137 9.26 3.94 -2.20
CA PHE A 137 9.60 4.61 -3.46
C PHE A 137 10.55 5.77 -3.15
N PRO A 138 11.83 5.50 -2.83
CA PRO A 138 12.73 6.49 -2.25
C PRO A 138 13.02 7.68 -3.17
N LYS A 139 12.93 7.50 -4.49
CA LYS A 139 13.25 8.52 -5.49
C LYS A 139 12.03 9.05 -6.26
N LEU A 140 10.85 8.48 -6.02
CA LEU A 140 9.66 8.81 -6.80
C LEU A 140 9.22 10.23 -6.45
N ASN A 141 9.37 11.14 -7.41
CA ASN A 141 9.07 12.56 -7.20
C ASN A 141 7.72 12.99 -7.76
N LYS A 142 7.18 12.22 -8.72
CA LYS A 142 5.97 12.55 -9.47
C LYS A 142 5.15 11.32 -9.84
N ILE A 143 3.83 11.45 -9.68
CA ILE A 143 2.83 10.50 -10.19
C ILE A 143 1.95 11.24 -11.20
N GLY A 144 1.99 10.83 -12.46
CA GLY A 144 1.26 11.50 -13.54
C GLY A 144 -0.26 11.31 -13.46
N GLY A 145 -0.73 10.32 -12.72
CA GLY A 145 -2.14 9.99 -12.53
C GLY A 145 -2.58 9.86 -11.07
N ALA A 146 -3.46 8.90 -10.80
CA ALA A 146 -4.01 8.60 -9.49
C ALA A 146 -3.06 7.74 -8.63
N LEU A 147 -3.16 7.91 -7.31
CA LEU A 147 -2.48 7.06 -6.33
C LEU A 147 -3.54 6.38 -5.47
N LEU A 148 -3.65 5.05 -5.61
CA LEU A 148 -4.58 4.23 -4.84
C LEU A 148 -3.80 3.27 -3.95
N ILE A 149 -4.07 3.33 -2.64
CA ILE A 149 -3.55 2.38 -1.67
C ILE A 149 -4.75 1.84 -0.90
N GLN A 150 -5.19 0.63 -1.25
CA GLN A 150 -6.46 0.12 -0.77
C GLN A 150 -6.36 -1.32 -0.26
N ASN A 151 -6.97 -1.58 0.89
CA ASN A 151 -7.19 -2.91 1.44
C ASN A 151 -5.90 -3.73 1.64
N ASN A 152 -4.80 -3.06 1.99
CA ASN A 152 -3.57 -3.71 2.46
C ASN A 152 -3.69 -3.86 3.99
N THR A 153 -4.21 -5.01 4.44
CA THR A 153 -4.73 -5.18 5.82
C THR A 153 -3.68 -5.13 6.93
N LEU A 154 -2.40 -5.34 6.61
CA LEU A 154 -1.29 -5.19 7.56
C LEU A 154 -0.54 -3.85 7.43
N LEU A 155 -0.93 -3.01 6.48
CA LEU A 155 -0.32 -1.71 6.26
C LEU A 155 -0.95 -0.68 7.21
N LYS A 156 -0.36 -0.57 8.40
CA LYS A 156 -0.85 0.33 9.46
C LYS A 156 -0.46 1.78 9.26
N ASP A 157 0.61 2.06 8.52
CA ASP A 157 1.09 3.42 8.35
C ASP A 157 1.51 3.65 6.91
N ILE A 158 1.35 4.89 6.44
CA ILE A 158 2.13 5.45 5.34
C ILE A 158 3.18 6.34 5.99
N ASP A 159 4.41 5.85 6.11
CA ASP A 159 5.48 6.55 6.81
C ASP A 159 6.29 7.48 5.88
N ASN A 160 7.26 8.21 6.44
CA ASN A 160 8.09 9.15 5.68
C ASN A 160 8.99 8.48 4.63
N ASN A 161 9.29 7.19 4.78
CA ASN A 161 10.17 6.42 3.89
C ASN A 161 9.43 5.88 2.68
N PHE A 162 8.09 5.86 2.70
CA PHE A 162 7.29 5.31 1.61
C PHE A 162 7.34 6.20 0.37
N PHE A 163 7.23 7.52 0.56
CA PHE A 163 7.28 8.53 -0.49
C PHE A 163 8.06 9.78 -0.04
N PRO A 164 9.35 9.68 0.28
CA PRO A 164 10.12 10.79 0.80
C PRO A 164 10.29 11.93 -0.21
N GLN A 165 10.30 11.65 -1.52
CA GLN A 165 10.54 12.65 -2.57
C GLN A 165 9.28 13.06 -3.33
N LEU A 166 8.11 12.47 -3.04
CA LEU A 166 6.90 12.72 -3.81
C LEU A 166 6.40 14.15 -3.56
N THR A 167 6.38 14.96 -4.61
CA THR A 167 6.00 16.38 -4.52
C THR A 167 4.64 16.69 -5.15
N GLU A 168 4.31 16.03 -6.25
CA GLU A 168 3.10 16.31 -7.02
C GLU A 168 2.46 15.05 -7.60
N MET A 169 1.14 15.15 -7.81
CA MET A 169 0.38 14.20 -8.61
C MET A 169 -0.74 14.85 -9.41
N SER A 170 -1.13 14.29 -10.55
CA SER A 170 -2.21 14.89 -11.37
C SER A 170 -3.59 14.29 -11.13
N GLY A 171 -3.69 13.13 -10.48
CA GLY A 171 -4.95 12.40 -10.27
C GLY A 171 -5.43 12.36 -8.84
N LYS A 172 -6.50 11.58 -8.60
CA LYS A 172 -7.07 11.37 -7.26
C LYS A 172 -6.11 10.59 -6.36
N MET A 173 -6.13 10.91 -5.08
CA MET A 173 -5.54 10.10 -4.02
C MET A 173 -6.67 9.37 -3.30
N LEU A 174 -6.61 8.05 -3.25
CA LEU A 174 -7.64 7.24 -2.59
C LEU A 174 -6.97 6.19 -1.70
N PHE A 175 -7.07 6.41 -0.39
CA PHE A 175 -6.50 5.54 0.62
C PHE A 175 -7.62 4.86 1.42
N THR A 176 -7.64 3.54 1.41
CA THR A 176 -8.62 2.74 2.18
C THR A 176 -7.86 1.65 2.93
N GLY A 177 -7.90 1.63 4.25
CA GLY A 177 -7.11 0.65 5.01
C GLY A 177 -7.08 0.90 6.51
N PRO A 178 -6.35 0.09 7.29
CA PRO A 178 -6.30 0.21 8.74
C PRO A 178 -5.21 1.18 9.18
N PHE A 179 -5.21 2.41 8.63
CA PHE A 179 -4.16 3.39 8.85
C PHE A 179 -4.25 4.03 10.24
N ASP A 180 -3.14 4.07 10.96
CA ASP A 180 -2.95 4.82 12.21
C ASP A 180 -2.25 6.16 11.92
N SER A 181 -1.35 6.20 10.93
CA SER A 181 -0.69 7.42 10.45
C SER A 181 -0.54 7.48 8.93
N ILE A 182 -0.61 8.69 8.37
CA ILE A 182 -0.29 8.97 6.98
C ILE A 182 0.63 10.18 6.92
N LYS A 183 1.80 10.01 6.30
CA LYS A 183 2.83 11.03 6.16
C LYS A 183 3.33 11.08 4.71
N LEU A 184 3.32 12.28 4.15
CA LEU A 184 3.82 12.59 2.81
C LEU A 184 4.67 13.88 2.91
N PRO A 185 5.91 13.78 3.41
CA PRO A 185 6.65 14.93 3.96
C PRO A 185 6.91 16.06 2.96
N ASN A 186 7.08 15.73 1.68
CA ASN A 186 7.39 16.70 0.62
C ASN A 186 6.22 16.93 -0.35
N PHE A 187 5.04 16.37 -0.06
CA PHE A 187 3.90 16.44 -0.97
C PHE A 187 3.22 17.81 -0.90
N LYS A 188 3.16 18.50 -2.04
CA LYS A 188 2.70 19.89 -2.15
C LYS A 188 1.35 20.01 -2.82
N LYS A 189 1.07 19.17 -3.82
CA LYS A 189 -0.07 19.39 -4.71
C LYS A 189 -0.62 18.11 -5.32
N THR A 190 -1.95 18.07 -5.38
CA THR A 190 -2.69 17.24 -6.33
C THR A 190 -3.71 18.07 -7.10
N SER A 191 -3.90 17.75 -8.39
CA SER A 191 -5.06 18.23 -9.15
C SER A 191 -6.30 17.36 -9.02
N GLY A 192 -6.26 16.24 -8.28
CA GLY A 192 -7.42 15.40 -7.99
C GLY A 192 -7.99 15.61 -6.58
N ALA A 193 -9.01 14.83 -6.24
CA ALA A 193 -9.53 14.75 -4.88
C ALA A 193 -8.71 13.79 -4.02
N ILE A 194 -8.65 14.08 -2.72
CA ILE A 194 -8.09 13.22 -1.70
C ILE A 194 -9.25 12.61 -0.91
N SER A 195 -9.32 11.28 -0.93
CA SER A 195 -10.29 10.50 -0.18
C SER A 195 -9.56 9.49 0.69
N ILE A 196 -9.78 9.56 2.00
CA ILE A 196 -9.16 8.66 2.97
C ILE A 196 -10.27 8.00 3.78
N GLU A 197 -10.23 6.68 3.86
CA GLU A 197 -11.10 5.89 4.72
C GLU A 197 -10.22 4.97 5.55
N SER A 198 -10.08 5.30 6.83
CA SER A 198 -9.29 4.51 7.76
C SER A 198 -10.16 3.72 8.74
N SER A 199 -9.91 2.42 8.84
CA SER A 199 -10.43 1.60 9.94
C SER A 199 -9.53 1.64 11.19
N GLY A 200 -8.35 2.26 11.10
CA GLY A 200 -7.41 2.46 12.22
C GLY A 200 -7.66 3.74 13.02
N ARG A 201 -6.62 4.19 13.73
CA ARG A 201 -6.63 5.32 14.66
C ARG A 201 -6.22 6.67 14.02
N LEU A 202 -6.27 6.76 12.69
CA LEU A 202 -5.89 7.96 11.95
C LEU A 202 -6.61 9.23 12.44
N SER A 203 -5.86 10.29 12.74
CA SER A 203 -6.46 11.62 12.90
C SER A 203 -6.58 12.31 11.56
N CYS A 204 -7.82 12.40 11.04
CA CYS A 204 -8.12 13.14 9.81
C CYS A 204 -7.71 14.62 9.89
N THR A 205 -7.86 15.25 11.06
CA THR A 205 -7.51 16.66 11.28
C THR A 205 -6.01 16.88 11.17
N GLU A 206 -5.20 16.04 11.82
CA GLU A 206 -3.73 16.14 11.76
C GLU A 206 -3.20 15.78 10.37
N THR A 207 -3.81 14.78 9.72
CA THR A 207 -3.45 14.40 8.35
C THR A 207 -3.71 15.56 7.38
N LYS A 208 -4.88 16.21 7.49
CA LYS A 208 -5.24 17.37 6.67
C LYS A 208 -4.31 18.57 6.87
N ARG A 209 -3.79 18.78 8.09
CA ARG A 209 -2.84 19.87 8.38
C ARG A 209 -1.48 19.68 7.71
N ARG A 210 -1.08 18.42 7.45
CA ARG A 210 0.24 18.06 6.92
C ARG A 210 0.28 17.93 5.40
N ILE A 211 -0.87 17.75 4.76
CA ILE A 211 -0.99 17.61 3.31
C ILE A 211 -1.50 18.94 2.75
N ASP A 212 -0.67 19.65 2.00
CA ASP A 212 -1.10 20.86 1.30
C ASP A 212 -1.94 20.49 0.06
N PHE A 213 -3.08 21.16 -0.13
CA PHE A 213 -3.98 20.90 -1.24
C PHE A 213 -4.68 22.18 -1.71
N THR A 214 -4.66 22.41 -3.02
CA THR A 214 -5.03 23.70 -3.63
C THR A 214 -6.55 23.97 -3.64
N SER A 215 -7.39 23.03 -3.22
CA SER A 215 -8.86 23.14 -3.37
C SER A 215 -9.63 22.61 -2.16
N LYS A 216 -10.23 23.51 -1.39
CA LYS A 216 -10.96 23.19 -0.14
C LYS A 216 -12.09 22.15 -0.28
N ASN A 217 -12.68 21.99 -1.46
CA ASN A 217 -13.84 21.10 -1.72
C ASN A 217 -13.48 19.69 -2.22
N ARG A 218 -12.22 19.27 -2.13
CA ARG A 218 -11.78 17.96 -2.65
C ARG A 218 -11.07 17.10 -1.61
N TRP A 219 -11.39 17.27 -0.33
CA TRP A 219 -10.88 16.45 0.77
C TRP A 219 -12.03 15.74 1.47
N VAL A 220 -11.95 14.41 1.52
CA VAL A 220 -12.85 13.54 2.29
C VAL A 220 -11.97 12.64 3.16
N CYS A 221 -12.23 12.59 4.47
CA CYS A 221 -11.52 11.71 5.37
C CYS A 221 -12.47 11.16 6.43
N TYR A 222 -12.55 9.84 6.52
CA TYR A 222 -13.29 9.10 7.54
C TYR A 222 -12.31 8.22 8.32
N SER A 223 -12.42 8.20 9.64
CA SER A 223 -11.62 7.31 10.50
C SER A 223 -12.49 6.71 11.61
N ASN A 224 -12.40 5.40 11.82
CA ASN A 224 -13.13 4.75 12.91
C ASN A 224 -12.56 5.11 14.29
N GLY A 225 -11.25 5.42 14.38
CA GLY A 225 -10.60 5.89 15.61
C GLY A 225 -11.24 7.13 16.24
N TYR A 226 -11.89 7.99 15.45
CA TYR A 226 -12.58 9.17 15.99
C TYR A 226 -13.79 8.79 16.87
N LYS A 227 -14.46 7.66 16.59
CA LYS A 227 -15.54 7.13 17.44
C LYS A 227 -14.98 6.52 18.73
N PHE A 228 -13.84 5.84 18.66
CA PHE A 228 -13.17 5.27 19.83
C PHE A 228 -12.58 6.35 20.76
N TYR A 229 -11.95 7.39 20.20
CA TYR A 229 -11.40 8.50 20.99
C TYR A 229 -12.48 9.31 21.73
N GLU A 230 -13.66 9.54 21.13
CA GLU A 230 -14.79 10.15 21.87
C GLU A 230 -15.32 9.25 22.99
N GLN A 231 -15.28 7.93 22.82
CA GLN A 231 -15.69 6.98 23.85
C GLN A 231 -14.68 6.93 25.01
N GLU A 232 -13.38 6.83 24.74
CA GLU A 232 -12.31 6.87 25.76
C GLU A 232 -12.29 8.21 26.51
N LYS A 233 -12.43 9.35 25.80
CA LYS A 233 -12.48 10.65 26.47
C LYS A 233 -13.73 10.82 27.34
N LYS A 234 -14.86 10.21 26.96
CA LYS A 234 -16.07 10.16 27.81
C LYS A 234 -15.86 9.28 29.03
N SER A 235 -15.19 8.13 28.92
CA SER A 235 -14.89 7.28 30.07
C SER A 235 -13.89 7.92 31.03
N GLU A 236 -12.82 8.55 30.53
CA GLU A 236 -11.86 9.29 31.36
C GLU A 236 -12.51 10.48 32.08
N LEU A 237 -13.41 11.21 31.39
CA LEU A 237 -14.16 12.31 32.01
C LEU A 237 -15.10 11.77 33.10
N GLN A 238 -15.78 10.65 32.87
CA GLN A 238 -16.64 9.99 33.85
C GLN A 238 -15.86 9.48 35.07
N GLU A 239 -14.70 8.85 34.87
CA GLU A 239 -13.81 8.42 35.97
C GLU A 239 -13.27 9.61 36.77
N SER A 240 -12.89 10.70 36.10
CA SER A 240 -12.43 11.93 36.78
C SER A 240 -13.54 12.59 37.63
N LEU A 241 -14.78 12.58 37.11
CA LEU A 241 -15.95 13.08 37.85
C LEU A 241 -16.25 12.17 39.05
N ALA A 242 -16.25 10.84 38.86
CA ALA A 242 -16.47 9.88 39.94
C ALA A 242 -15.42 10.01 41.07
N MET A 243 -14.16 10.23 40.72
CA MET A 243 -13.07 10.45 41.69
C MET A 243 -13.22 11.78 42.45
N LYS A 244 -13.68 12.84 41.77
CA LYS A 244 -13.97 14.14 42.38
C LYS A 244 -15.14 14.10 43.37
N TYR A 245 -16.18 13.30 43.10
CA TYR A 245 -17.31 13.11 44.01
C TYR A 245 -17.01 12.15 45.16
N SER A 246 -16.17 11.14 44.95
CA SER A 246 -15.66 10.26 46.02
C SER A 246 -14.85 11.06 47.04
N THR A 247 -13.93 11.92 46.59
CA THR A 247 -13.11 12.76 47.46
C THR A 247 -13.90 13.87 48.18
N SER A 248 -15.04 14.33 47.63
CA SER A 248 -15.94 15.24 48.36
C SER A 248 -16.75 14.55 49.46
N LEU A 249 -16.96 13.23 49.37
CA LEU A 249 -17.70 12.47 50.39
C LEU A 249 -16.86 12.18 51.65
N PHE A 250 -15.54 12.13 51.54
CA PHE A 250 -14.64 11.94 52.69
C PHE A 250 -14.40 13.22 53.52
N GLY A 251 -14.98 14.36 53.11
CA GLY A 251 -14.94 15.62 53.87
C GLY A 251 -16.16 15.88 54.77
N LEU A 252 -17.19 15.02 54.73
CA LEU A 252 -18.37 15.12 55.57
C LEU A 252 -18.73 13.72 56.08
N VAL A 253 -18.04 13.29 57.13
CA VAL A 253 -18.59 12.28 58.03
C VAL A 253 -19.69 12.98 58.82
N ASP A 254 -20.95 12.82 58.40
CA ASP A 254 -21.98 12.30 59.31
C ASP A 254 -23.35 12.11 58.62
N VAL A 255 -23.91 10.91 58.88
CA VAL A 255 -25.32 10.51 58.81
C VAL A 255 -26.00 10.45 57.43
N GLY A 256 -26.15 9.21 56.95
CA GLY A 256 -27.40 8.72 56.36
C GLY A 256 -27.60 8.97 54.87
N ILE A 257 -27.43 7.91 54.07
CA ILE A 257 -28.45 7.33 53.19
C ILE A 257 -27.76 6.22 52.40
N ALA A 258 -28.01 4.99 52.85
CA ALA A 258 -27.97 3.82 51.98
C ALA A 258 -29.16 3.94 51.02
N LEU A 259 -28.91 4.15 49.72
CA LEU A 259 -29.73 3.71 48.59
C LEU A 259 -29.16 4.33 47.30
N PHE A 260 -28.34 3.58 46.55
CA PHE A 260 -28.40 3.45 45.08
C PHE A 260 -27.20 2.65 44.54
N LEU A 261 -27.09 1.37 44.93
CA LEU A 261 -26.27 0.40 44.23
C LEU A 261 -27.09 -0.86 44.09
N LEU A 262 -27.73 -1.03 42.92
CA LEU A 262 -28.20 -2.28 42.27
C LEU A 262 -29.48 -2.04 41.45
N MET A 263 -29.31 -1.59 40.20
CA MET A 263 -30.07 -2.09 39.04
C MET A 263 -29.01 -2.27 37.94
N VAL A 264 -28.32 -3.42 37.85
CA VAL A 264 -28.74 -4.61 37.09
C VAL A 264 -29.31 -4.15 35.73
N ALA A 265 -28.51 -3.96 34.68
CA ALA A 265 -27.90 -5.04 33.90
C ALA A 265 -28.89 -6.19 33.64
N GLY A 266 -29.90 -5.93 32.82
CA GLY A 266 -30.81 -6.98 32.35
C GLY A 266 -31.94 -6.47 31.48
N VAL A 267 -31.98 -6.98 30.24
CA VAL A 267 -33.13 -7.04 29.33
C VAL A 267 -33.41 -5.80 28.46
N PHE A 268 -33.14 -5.93 27.16
CA PHE A 268 -34.06 -5.83 26.00
C PHE A 268 -33.23 -6.27 24.77
N LEU A 269 -33.46 -7.49 24.26
CA LEU A 269 -34.20 -7.78 23.01
C LEU A 269 -33.64 -7.05 21.79
#